data_AF-A0A225UJ95-F1
#
_entry.id   AF-A0A225UJ95-F1
#
_cell.length_a   1.000
_cell.length_b   1.000
_cell.length_c   1.000
_cell.angle_alpha   90.00
_cell.angle_beta   90.00
_cell.angle_gamma   90.00
#
_symmetry.space_group_name_H-M   'P 1'
#
loop_
_entity.id
_entity.type
_entity.pdbx_description
1 polymer ?
#
loop_
_entity_poly.entity_id
_entity_poly.type
_entity_poly.pdbx_seq_one_letter_code
_entity_poly.pdbx_strand_id
1 'polypeptide(L)'
;SNGILATEGHFAYQLDGGGKVDIRAYCLVKPIAIPDGFVLQVEVIMEWHANSMTSDTWSYVTRDSGWAMVNPVAINYSRSEMCQTQTIVRLRSEEPAVIGSTQQQNAHSLLSRGITEIVIPCMRTMMKDRYQMLDNALLDSTRAATM
;
A
#
# COMPACT_ATOMS: atom_id res chain seq x y z
N SER A 1 12.80 -22.42 -6.55
CA SER A 1 13.28 -21.05 -6.28
C SER A 1 12.28 -20.41 -5.33
N ASN A 2 12.72 -19.63 -4.34
CA ASN A 2 11.83 -19.22 -3.24
C ASN A 2 10.87 -18.07 -3.59
N GLY A 3 10.70 -17.71 -4.87
CA GLY A 3 9.60 -16.89 -5.43
C GLY A 3 9.36 -15.49 -4.85
N ILE A 4 9.98 -15.12 -3.74
CA ILE A 4 9.73 -13.90 -2.98
C ILE A 4 10.39 -12.73 -3.71
N LEU A 5 9.61 -11.71 -3.98
CA LEU A 5 10.06 -10.43 -4.50
C LEU A 5 10.07 -9.42 -3.36
N ALA A 6 11.20 -8.74 -3.18
CA ALA A 6 11.29 -7.56 -2.32
C ALA A 6 11.32 -6.32 -3.19
N THR A 7 10.54 -5.30 -2.83
CA THR A 7 10.52 -4.01 -3.53
C THR A 7 10.45 -2.87 -2.53
N GLU A 8 11.12 -1.77 -2.86
CA GLU A 8 11.11 -0.53 -2.09
C GLU A 8 10.46 0.57 -2.93
N GLY A 9 9.60 1.36 -2.29
CA GLY A 9 8.93 2.50 -2.91
C GLY A 9 9.11 3.77 -2.09
N HIS A 10 9.25 4.89 -2.77
CA HIS A 10 9.31 6.21 -2.16
C HIS A 10 8.21 7.07 -2.73
N PHE A 11 7.39 7.64 -1.86
CA PHE A 11 6.24 8.48 -2.24
C PHE A 11 6.30 9.80 -1.49
N ALA A 12 5.93 10.88 -2.16
CA ALA A 12 5.80 12.19 -1.54
C ALA A 12 4.43 12.76 -1.89
N TYR A 13 3.65 13.13 -0.87
CA TYR A 13 2.34 13.75 -1.05
C TYR A 13 2.32 15.13 -0.41
N GLN A 14 1.72 16.10 -1.10
CA GLN A 14 1.47 17.42 -0.54
C GLN A 14 0.24 17.37 0.36
N LEU A 15 0.32 18.04 1.51
CA LEU A 15 -0.79 18.15 2.44
C LEU A 15 -1.63 19.39 2.10
N ASP A 16 -2.95 19.28 2.22
CA ASP A 16 -3.90 20.36 1.89
C ASP A 16 -3.64 21.65 2.68
N GLY A 17 -3.10 21.55 3.90
CA GLY A 17 -2.74 22.67 4.78
C GLY A 17 -1.33 23.23 4.55
N GLY A 18 -0.63 22.78 3.52
CA GLY A 18 0.78 23.08 3.28
C GLY A 18 1.73 22.14 4.05
N GLY A 19 2.89 21.90 3.46
CA GLY A 19 3.83 20.88 3.92
C GLY A 19 3.70 19.58 3.12
N LYS A 20 4.51 18.59 3.48
CA LYS A 20 4.62 17.33 2.75
C LYS A 20 4.68 16.12 3.68
N VAL A 21 4.21 14.99 3.20
CA VAL A 21 4.49 13.69 3.79
C VAL A 21 5.37 12.88 2.85
N ASP A 22 6.54 12.47 3.35
CA ASP A 22 7.43 11.53 2.68
C ASP A 22 7.17 10.13 3.24
N ILE A 23 6.98 9.16 2.36
CA ILE A 23 6.60 7.79 2.69
C ILE A 23 7.63 6.83 2.10
N ARG A 24 8.24 6.00 2.94
CA ARG A 24 9.08 4.88 2.50
C ARG A 24 8.30 3.59 2.68
N ALA A 25 8.17 2.80 1.65
CA ALA A 25 7.47 1.53 1.70
C ALA A 25 8.41 0.38 1.35
N TYR A 26 8.53 -0.61 2.24
CA TYR A 26 9.26 -1.85 2.01
C TYR A 26 8.24 -2.97 1.88
N CYS A 27 8.18 -3.59 0.70
CA CYS A 27 7.16 -4.56 0.34
C CYS A 27 7.80 -5.91 0.04
N LEU A 28 7.23 -6.96 0.62
CA LEU A 28 7.53 -8.35 0.32
C LEU A 28 6.30 -8.96 -0.36
N VAL A 29 6.52 -9.53 -1.54
CA VAL A 29 5.49 -10.22 -2.30
C VAL A 29 5.89 -11.68 -2.46
N LYS A 30 5.00 -12.58 -2.07
CA LYS A 30 5.19 -14.02 -2.22
C LYS A 30 4.06 -14.61 -3.08
N PRO A 31 4.38 -15.10 -4.29
CA PRO A 31 3.42 -15.84 -5.10
C PRO A 31 3.21 -17.25 -4.53
N ILE A 32 1.96 -17.67 -4.48
CA ILE A 32 1.52 -19.01 -4.11
C ILE A 32 0.69 -19.55 -5.27
N ALA A 33 1.19 -20.59 -5.92
CA ALA A 33 0.47 -21.24 -7.00
C ALA A 33 -0.79 -21.93 -6.47
N ILE A 34 -1.89 -21.79 -7.20
CA ILE A 34 -3.17 -22.48 -6.97
C ILE A 34 -3.61 -23.14 -8.30
N PRO A 35 -4.54 -24.10 -8.30
CA PRO A 35 -4.91 -24.84 -9.51
C PRO A 35 -5.28 -23.96 -10.71
N ASP A 36 -5.97 -22.84 -10.47
CA ASP A 36 -6.49 -21.95 -11.52
C ASP A 36 -5.72 -20.63 -11.64
N GLY A 37 -4.52 -20.50 -11.05
CA GLY A 37 -3.77 -19.25 -11.10
C GLY A 37 -2.77 -19.08 -9.95
N PHE A 38 -2.70 -17.89 -9.39
CA PHE A 38 -1.84 -17.62 -8.24
C PHE A 38 -2.45 -16.61 -7.28
N VAL A 39 -2.09 -16.75 -6.02
CA VAL A 39 -2.35 -15.77 -4.97
C VAL A 39 -1.03 -15.08 -4.64
N LEU A 40 -1.01 -13.76 -4.65
CA LEU A 40 0.10 -12.97 -4.14
C LEU A 40 -0.17 -12.63 -2.68
N GLN A 41 0.64 -13.16 -1.77
CA GLN A 41 0.73 -12.62 -0.42
C GLN A 41 1.57 -11.35 -0.47
N VAL A 42 1.09 -10.28 0.15
CA VAL A 42 1.79 -8.99 0.21
C VAL A 42 1.91 -8.58 1.67
N GLU A 43 3.12 -8.21 2.07
CA GLU A 43 3.39 -7.57 3.36
C GLU A 43 4.17 -6.29 3.11
N VAL A 44 3.69 -5.17 3.65
CA VAL A 44 4.35 -3.87 3.49
C VAL A 44 4.57 -3.23 4.84
N ILE A 45 5.77 -2.68 5.04
CA ILE A 45 6.08 -1.74 6.11
C ILE A 45 6.18 -0.37 5.49
N MET A 46 5.42 0.60 6.01
CA MET A 46 5.49 1.99 5.56
C MET A 46 5.93 2.89 6.70
N GLU A 47 6.98 3.67 6.44
CA GLU A 47 7.48 4.73 7.29
C GLU A 47 6.99 6.07 6.76
N TRP A 48 6.26 6.80 7.59
CA TRP A 48 5.63 8.07 7.28
C TRP A 48 6.41 9.17 7.97
N HIS A 49 6.79 10.21 7.24
CA HIS A 49 7.47 11.38 7.77
C HIS A 49 6.71 12.61 7.32
N ALA A 50 5.92 13.20 8.22
CA ALA A 50 5.10 14.36 7.91
C ALA A 50 5.78 15.63 8.42
N ASN A 51 6.08 16.54 7.49
CA ASN A 51 6.56 17.89 7.74
C ASN A 51 5.43 18.85 7.42
N SER A 52 4.60 19.15 8.43
CA SER A 52 3.52 20.12 8.32
C SER A 52 4.05 21.54 8.52
N MET A 53 3.46 22.52 7.82
CA MET A 53 3.76 23.94 8.06
C MET A 53 3.02 24.50 9.29
N THR A 54 1.98 23.80 9.77
CA THR A 54 1.07 24.28 10.81
C THR A 54 1.10 23.45 12.10
N SER A 55 1.84 22.34 12.11
CA SER A 55 2.01 21.46 13.27
C SER A 55 3.45 20.95 13.37
N ASP A 56 3.80 20.39 14.52
CA ASP A 56 5.08 19.74 14.72
C ASP A 56 5.31 18.60 13.73
N THR A 57 6.57 18.40 13.36
CA THR A 57 7.02 17.27 12.53
C THR A 57 6.79 15.97 13.28
N TRP A 58 6.23 14.98 12.61
CA TRP A 58 6.02 13.66 13.20
C TRP A 58 6.43 12.54 12.25
N SER A 59 6.88 11.43 12.84
CA SER A 59 7.20 10.20 12.13
C SER A 59 6.35 9.05 12.66
N TYR A 60 5.98 8.13 11.77
CA TYR A 60 5.10 7.03 12.11
C TYR A 60 5.40 5.79 11.29
N VAL A 61 5.05 4.61 11.81
CA VAL A 61 5.21 3.34 11.08
C VAL A 61 3.88 2.62 11.03
N THR A 62 3.48 2.21 9.84
CA THR A 62 2.36 1.29 9.64
C THR A 62 2.84 0.00 9.01
N ARG A 63 2.18 -1.09 9.35
CA ARG A 63 2.28 -2.33 8.56
C ARG A 63 0.97 -2.59 7.86
N ASP A 64 1.04 -2.95 6.60
CA ASP A 64 -0.07 -3.56 5.92
C ASP A 64 0.27 -5.00 5.53
N SER A 65 -0.76 -5.83 5.48
CA SER A 65 -0.67 -7.13 4.86
C SER A 65 -1.96 -7.45 4.15
N GLY A 66 -1.83 -8.26 3.11
CA GLY A 66 -2.93 -8.53 2.22
C GLY A 66 -2.66 -9.67 1.27
N TRP A 67 -3.69 -9.97 0.51
CA TRP A 67 -3.64 -10.97 -0.54
C TRP A 67 -4.24 -10.37 -1.80
N ALA A 68 -3.61 -10.63 -2.94
CA ALA A 68 -4.18 -10.39 -4.24
C ALA A 68 -4.38 -11.73 -4.95
N MET A 69 -5.61 -12.08 -5.24
CA MET A 69 -5.91 -13.26 -6.07
C MET A 69 -5.87 -12.84 -7.53
N VAL A 70 -5.12 -13.57 -8.36
CA VAL A 70 -5.05 -13.34 -9.81
C VAL A 70 -5.55 -14.59 -10.51
N ASN A 71 -6.77 -14.48 -11.03
CA ASN A 71 -7.40 -15.55 -11.80
C ASN A 71 -7.54 -15.13 -13.27
N PRO A 72 -7.26 -16.05 -14.22
CA PRO A 72 -7.60 -15.86 -15.61
C PRO A 72 -9.12 -15.87 -15.75
N VAL A 73 -9.69 -14.89 -16.44
CA VAL A 73 -11.13 -14.88 -16.73
C VAL A 73 -11.39 -15.84 -17.89
N ALA A 74 -12.13 -16.92 -17.68
CA ALA A 74 -12.46 -17.84 -18.77
C ALA A 74 -13.36 -17.13 -19.79
N ILE A 75 -12.78 -16.72 -20.92
CA ILE A 75 -13.53 -16.27 -22.10
C ILE A 75 -13.63 -17.49 -23.02
N ASN A 76 -14.86 -17.89 -23.33
CA ASN A 76 -15.13 -19.04 -24.18
C ASN A 76 -14.32 -18.96 -25.49
N TYR A 77 -13.43 -19.94 -25.69
CA TYR A 77 -12.74 -20.31 -26.95
C TYR A 77 -11.50 -19.57 -27.43
N SER A 78 -10.80 -18.80 -26.60
CA SER A 78 -9.38 -18.48 -26.86
C SER A 78 -8.71 -17.93 -25.60
N ARG A 79 -7.41 -18.25 -25.44
CA ARG A 79 -6.51 -17.85 -24.36
C ARG A 79 -6.91 -16.50 -23.72
N SER A 80 -7.19 -16.52 -22.42
CA SER A 80 -7.66 -15.33 -21.71
C SER A 80 -6.57 -14.26 -21.64
N GLU A 81 -6.90 -13.06 -22.13
CA GLU A 81 -6.10 -11.84 -22.00
C GLU A 81 -6.52 -10.98 -20.78
N MET A 82 -7.50 -11.45 -20.00
CA MET A 82 -8.06 -10.70 -18.87
C MET A 82 -7.83 -11.42 -17.54
N CYS A 83 -7.32 -10.67 -16.57
CA CYS A 83 -7.14 -11.12 -15.20
C CYS A 83 -8.09 -10.36 -14.28
N GLN A 84 -8.72 -11.07 -13.34
CA GLN A 84 -9.43 -10.42 -12.23
C GLN A 84 -8.51 -10.34 -11.02
N THR A 85 -8.38 -9.15 -10.44
CA THR A 85 -7.63 -8.92 -9.20
C THR A 85 -8.57 -8.50 -8.07
N GLN A 86 -8.52 -9.23 -6.95
CA GLN A 86 -9.20 -8.84 -5.72
C GLN A 86 -8.16 -8.62 -4.63
N THR A 87 -8.13 -7.43 -4.01
CA THR A 87 -7.19 -7.09 -2.94
C THR A 87 -7.92 -6.83 -1.63
N ILE A 88 -7.41 -7.40 -0.54
CA ILE A 88 -7.80 -7.03 0.82
C ILE A 88 -6.53 -6.57 1.54
N VAL A 89 -6.55 -5.36 2.09
CA VAL A 89 -5.42 -4.77 2.81
C VAL A 89 -5.86 -4.43 4.22
N ARG A 90 -5.09 -4.89 5.21
CA ARG A 90 -5.29 -4.50 6.62
C ARG A 90 -4.16 -3.61 7.07
N LEU A 91 -4.47 -2.33 7.28
CA LEU A 91 -3.52 -1.38 7.88
C LEU A 91 -3.49 -1.57 9.40
N ARG A 92 -2.29 -1.70 9.96
CA ARG A 92 -2.03 -1.71 11.39
C ARG A 92 -1.05 -0.59 11.74
N SER A 93 -1.44 0.13 12.77
CA SER A 93 -0.69 1.20 13.40
C SER A 93 0.25 0.56 14.44
N GLU A 94 1.57 0.77 14.33
CA GLU A 94 2.48 0.45 15.44
C GLU A 94 2.49 1.60 16.44
N GLU A 95 2.07 1.31 17.68
CA GLU A 95 2.12 2.29 18.76
C GLU A 95 3.52 2.21 19.40
N PRO A 96 4.21 3.35 19.63
CA PRO A 96 5.53 3.32 20.25
C PRO A 96 5.41 2.72 21.66
N ALA A 97 6.27 1.75 21.98
CA ALA A 97 6.31 1.12 23.30
C ALA A 97 6.65 2.18 24.36
N VAL A 98 5.67 2.58 25.18
CA VAL A 98 5.86 3.66 26.16
C VAL A 98 6.51 3.11 27.43
N ILE A 99 7.73 3.57 27.70
CA ILE A 99 8.32 3.55 29.04
C ILE A 99 7.96 4.90 29.71
N GLY A 100 6.98 4.88 30.62
CA GLY A 100 6.87 5.85 31.72
C GLY A 100 6.20 7.22 31.47
N SER A 101 5.10 7.44 32.21
CA SER A 101 4.55 8.72 32.72
C SER A 101 3.87 9.74 31.78
N THR A 102 2.57 9.95 32.03
CA THR A 102 1.73 11.17 31.92
C THR A 102 1.70 12.05 30.65
N GLN A 103 2.61 11.91 29.68
CA GLN A 103 2.51 12.56 28.37
C GLN A 103 1.64 11.78 27.35
N GLN A 104 1.18 10.59 27.72
CA GLN A 104 0.47 9.66 26.83
C GLN A 104 -0.82 10.22 26.22
N GLN A 105 -1.64 10.97 26.97
CA GLN A 105 -2.96 11.37 26.46
C GLN A 105 -2.88 12.34 25.27
N ASN A 106 -1.90 13.24 25.25
CA ASN A 106 -1.69 14.17 24.14
C ASN A 106 -1.00 13.50 22.95
N ALA A 107 -0.06 12.59 23.20
CA ALA A 107 0.60 11.82 22.14
C ALA A 107 -0.40 10.89 21.43
N HIS A 108 -1.25 10.17 22.17
CA HIS A 108 -2.29 9.32 21.58
C HIS A 108 -3.33 10.13 20.79
N SER A 109 -3.71 11.34 21.24
CA SER A 109 -4.68 12.17 20.51
C SER A 109 -4.08 12.73 19.22
N LEU A 110 -2.81 13.15 19.25
CA LEU A 110 -2.08 13.62 18.06
C LEU A 110 -1.78 12.49 17.07
N LEU A 111 -1.44 11.28 17.56
CA LEU A 111 -1.23 10.09 16.72
C LEU A 111 -2.54 9.62 16.07
N SER A 112 -3.64 9.59 16.84
CA SER A 112 -4.98 9.29 16.32
C SER A 112 -5.40 10.31 15.26
N ARG A 113 -5.08 11.60 15.49
CA ARG A 113 -5.33 12.68 14.53
C ARG A 113 -4.48 12.53 13.27
N GLY A 114 -3.18 12.26 13.38
CA GLY A 114 -2.30 12.02 12.24
C GLY A 114 -2.72 10.81 11.39
N ILE A 115 -3.17 9.73 12.02
CA ILE A 115 -3.70 8.56 11.31
C ILE A 115 -4.96 8.90 10.52
N THR A 116 -5.90 9.60 11.15
CA THR A 116 -7.20 9.93 10.56
C THR A 116 -7.15 11.05 9.52
N GLU A 117 -6.33 12.08 9.73
CA GLU A 117 -6.23 13.25 8.86
C GLU A 117 -5.22 13.08 7.72
N ILE A 118 -4.15 12.28 7.91
CA ILE A 118 -3.04 12.21 6.94
C ILE A 118 -2.85 10.78 6.41
N VAL A 119 -2.65 9.79 7.28
CA VAL A 119 -2.29 8.43 6.85
C VAL A 119 -3.41 7.77 6.03
N ILE A 120 -4.64 7.76 6.54
CA ILE A 120 -5.78 7.11 5.86
C ILE A 120 -6.06 7.74 4.48
N PRO A 121 -6.15 9.09 4.34
CA PRO A 121 -6.31 9.71 3.03
C PRO A 121 -5.16 9.40 2.06
N CYS A 122 -3.91 9.53 2.49
CA CYS A 122 -2.74 9.24 1.64
C CYS A 122 -2.73 7.78 1.18
N MET A 123 -3.00 6.83 2.08
CA MET A 123 -3.08 5.41 1.74
C MET A 123 -4.20 5.13 0.74
N ARG A 124 -5.36 5.80 0.87
CA ARG A 124 -6.46 5.67 -0.10
C ARG A 124 -6.05 6.17 -1.48
N THR A 125 -5.35 7.30 -1.55
CA THR A 125 -4.83 7.85 -2.81
C THR A 125 -3.79 6.91 -3.43
N MET A 126 -2.80 6.45 -2.65
CA MET A 126 -1.81 5.47 -3.09
C MET A 126 -2.45 4.20 -3.66
N MET A 127 -3.48 3.67 -3.00
CA MET A 127 -4.19 2.48 -3.49
C MET A 127 -4.89 2.76 -4.82
N LYS A 128 -5.55 3.92 -4.97
CA LYS A 128 -6.19 4.31 -6.24
C LYS A 128 -5.17 4.48 -7.37
N ASP A 129 -4.07 5.16 -7.12
CA ASP A 129 -3.00 5.38 -8.09
C ASP A 129 -2.40 4.05 -8.55
N ARG A 130 -2.19 3.10 -7.61
CA ARG A 130 -1.69 1.76 -7.92
C ARG A 130 -2.68 0.95 -8.75
N TYR A 131 -3.97 1.00 -8.48
CA TYR A 131 -4.96 0.34 -9.33
C TYR A 131 -4.95 0.92 -10.74
N GLN A 132 -4.92 2.25 -10.88
CA GLN A 132 -4.83 2.90 -12.19
C GLN A 132 -3.54 2.50 -12.94
N MET A 133 -2.41 2.41 -12.24
CA MET A 133 -1.15 1.97 -12.83
C MET A 133 -1.19 0.51 -13.28
N LEU A 134 -1.78 -0.38 -12.47
CA LEU A 134 -1.98 -1.79 -12.84
C LEU A 134 -2.88 -1.90 -14.06
N ASP A 135 -4.01 -1.19 -14.08
CA ASP A 135 -4.93 -1.17 -15.21
C ASP A 135 -4.22 -0.68 -16.48
N ASN A 136 -3.43 0.39 -16.39
CA ASN A 136 -2.66 0.92 -17.52
C ASN A 136 -1.60 -0.09 -18.01
N ALA A 137 -0.84 -0.71 -17.11
CA ALA A 137 0.18 -1.70 -17.47
C ALA A 137 -0.44 -2.95 -18.13
N LEU A 138 -1.60 -3.40 -17.64
CA LEU A 138 -2.35 -4.49 -18.24
C LEU A 138 -2.84 -4.11 -19.65
N LEU A 139 -3.41 -2.91 -19.82
CA LEU A 139 -3.84 -2.40 -21.13
C LEU A 139 -2.67 -2.30 -22.13
N ASP A 140 -1.49 -1.88 -21.68
CA ASP A 140 -0.32 -1.79 -22.56
C ASP A 140 0.26 -3.17 -22.90
N SER A 141 0.26 -4.12 -21.96
CA SER A 141 0.74 -5.48 -22.21
C SER A 141 -0.11 -6.25 -23.22
N THR A 142 -1.43 -6.05 -23.21
CA THR A 142 -2.36 -6.65 -24.18
C THR A 142 -2.16 -6.08 -25.58
N ARG A 143 -1.90 -4.77 -25.68
CA ARG A 143 -1.52 -4.10 -26.94
C ARG A 143 -0.18 -4.57 -27.50
N ALA A 144 0.81 -4.81 -26.64
CA ALA A 144 2.12 -5.31 -27.04
C ALA A 144 2.07 -6.78 -27.49
N ALA A 145 1.12 -7.58 -26.99
CA ALA A 145 0.92 -8.97 -27.38
C ALA A 145 0.16 -9.14 -28.72
N THR A 146 -0.47 -8.08 -29.23
CA THR A 146 -1.25 -8.06 -30.48
C THR A 146 -0.49 -7.45 -31.68
N MET A 147 0.78 -7.08 -31.50
CA MET A 147 1.73 -6.71 -32.57
C MET A 147 2.69 -7.86 -32.88
#